data_AF-A0A8S2VCI7-F1
#
_entry.id   AF-A0A8S2VCI7-F1
#
_cell.length_a   1.000
_cell.length_b   1.000
_cell.length_c   1.000
_cell.angle_alpha   90.00
_cell.angle_beta   90.00
_cell.angle_gamma   90.00
#
_symmetry.space_group_name_H-M   'P 1'
#
loop_
_entity.id
_entity.type
_entity.pdbx_description
1 polymer ?
#
loop_
_entity_poly.entity_id
_entity_poly.type
_entity_poly.pdbx_seq_one_letter_code
_entity_poly.pdbx_strand_id
1 'polypeptide(L)' 'MFEKALGLFEQIDIGLDDVTYTIVFNACAKLCNDRAMKIGKKLLAEMPENYRNNNITSNSAIDMLMKFGDVESAER' A
#
# COMPACT_ATOMS: atom_id res chain seq x y z
N MET A 1 -7.21 14.37 2.67
CA MET A 1 -7.25 13.76 1.32
C MET A 1 -6.93 12.27 1.37
N PHE A 2 -5.79 11.87 1.95
CA PHE A 2 -5.38 10.45 2.04
C PHE A 2 -6.30 9.56 2.90
N GLU A 3 -6.88 10.07 4.00
CA GLU A 3 -7.87 9.30 4.77
C GLU A 3 -9.13 8.97 3.95
N LYS A 4 -9.56 9.89 3.09
CA LYS A 4 -10.71 9.66 2.20
C LYS A 4 -10.39 8.60 1.15
N ALA A 5 -9.16 8.60 0.61
CA ALA A 5 -8.71 7.54 -0.29
C ALA A 5 -8.75 6.17 0.41
N LEU A 6 -8.26 6.09 1.65
CA LEU A 6 -8.27 4.85 2.44
C LEU A 6 -9.69 4.39 2.79
N GLY A 7 -10.58 5.33 3.13
CA GLY A 7 -11.99 5.03 3.39
C GLY A 7 -12.78 4.61 2.14
N LEU A 8 -12.41 5.10 0.95
CA LEU A 8 -12.98 4.62 -0.31
C LEU A 8 -12.45 3.24 -0.68
N PHE A 9 -11.17 2.98 -0.44
CA PHE A 9 -10.55 1.68 -0.65
C PHE A 9 -11.25 0.56 0.13
N GLU A 10 -11.61 0.80 1.38
CA GLU A 10 -12.33 -0.17 2.22
C GLU A 10 -13.75 -0.49 1.72
N GLN A 11 -14.30 0.30 0.80
CA GLN A 11 -15.61 0.06 0.18
C GLN A 11 -15.52 -0.64 -1.18
N ILE A 12 -14.31 -0.90 -1.68
CA ILE A 12 -14.11 -1.61 -2.95
C ILE A 12 -14.40 -3.10 -2.73
N ASP A 13 -15.39 -3.61 -3.45
CA ASP A 13 -15.78 -5.04 -3.44
C ASP A 13 -15.37 -5.78 -4.74
N ILE A 14 -14.59 -5.11 -5.59
CA ILE A 14 -14.06 -5.65 -6.84
C ILE A 14 -12.54 -5.85 -6.74
N GLY A 15 -12.00 -6.68 -7.64
CA GLY A 15 -10.55 -6.89 -7.73
C GLY A 15 -9.78 -5.59 -7.92
N LEU A 16 -8.69 -5.43 -7.19
CA LEU A 16 -7.82 -4.26 -7.24
C LEU A 16 -6.87 -4.34 -8.43
N ASP A 17 -6.67 -3.21 -9.10
CA ASP A 17 -5.64 -3.04 -10.12
C ASP A 17 -4.36 -2.40 -9.54
N ASP A 18 -3.30 -2.40 -10.35
CA ASP A 18 -1.98 -1.85 -10.00
C ASP A 18 -2.03 -0.37 -9.59
N VAL A 19 -2.89 0.40 -10.25
CA VAL A 19 -3.12 1.82 -9.93
C VAL A 19 -3.73 1.96 -8.53
N THR A 20 -4.72 1.15 -8.19
CA THR A 20 -5.38 1.19 -6.89
C THR A 20 -4.40 0.81 -5.78
N TYR A 21 -3.60 -0.25 -5.94
CA TYR A 21 -2.53 -0.60 -5.00
C TYR A 21 -1.59 0.59 -4.78
N THR A 22 -1.14 1.23 -5.86
CA THR A 22 -0.23 2.38 -5.81
C THR A 22 -0.81 3.56 -5.03
N ILE A 23 -2.09 3.89 -5.28
CA ILE A 23 -2.78 4.98 -4.58
C ILE A 23 -2.90 4.68 -3.09
N VAL A 24 -3.27 3.44 -2.75
CA VAL A 24 -3.45 3.02 -1.35
C VAL A 24 -2.12 3.00 -0.61
N PHE A 25 -1.05 2.47 -1.19
CA PHE A 25 0.28 2.50 -0.58
C PHE A 25 0.78 3.93 -0.36
N ASN A 26 0.60 4.82 -1.33
CA ASN A 26 0.93 6.23 -1.16
C ASN A 26 0.10 6.89 -0.06
N ALA A 27 -1.20 6.61 0.02
CA ALA A 27 -2.06 7.12 1.10
C ALA A 27 -1.60 6.61 2.47
N CYS A 28 -1.30 5.32 2.57
CA CYS A 28 -0.77 4.68 3.76
C CYS A 28 0.55 5.33 4.21
N ALA A 29 1.49 5.51 3.29
CA ALA A 29 2.77 6.16 3.53
C ALA A 29 2.58 7.59 4.08
N LYS A 30 1.65 8.36 3.50
CA LYS A 30 1.38 9.76 3.93
C LYS A 30 0.66 9.86 5.26
N LEU A 31 -0.18 8.88 5.61
CA LEU A 31 -0.91 8.85 6.88
C LEU A 31 -0.03 8.39 8.03
N CYS A 32 0.85 7.41 7.80
CA CYS A 32 1.82 6.89 8.77
C CYS A 32 1.24 6.71 10.19
N ASN A 33 0.06 6.11 10.28
CA ASN A 33 -0.62 5.79 11.54
C ASN A 33 -0.93 4.29 11.61
N ASP A 34 -1.32 3.79 12.78
CA ASP A 34 -1.52 2.36 13.03
C ASP A 34 -2.54 1.71 12.07
N ARG A 35 -3.59 2.44 11.69
CA ARG A 35 -4.60 1.96 10.74
C ARG A 35 -4.00 1.79 9.35
N ALA A 36 -3.29 2.81 8.87
CA ALA A 36 -2.58 2.76 7.58
C ALA A 36 -1.53 1.64 7.56
N MET A 37 -0.81 1.42 8.66
CA MET A 37 0.18 0.36 8.77
C MET A 37 -0.45 -1.03 8.63
N LYS A 38 -1.55 -1.28 9.34
CA LYS A 38 -2.29 -2.55 9.28
C LYS A 38 -2.83 -2.82 7.87
N ILE A 39 -3.46 -1.83 7.26
CA ILE A 39 -4.04 -1.95 5.91
C ILE A 39 -2.94 -2.16 4.88
N GLY A 40 -1.91 -1.31 4.88
CA GLY A 40 -0.81 -1.38 3.93
C GLY A 40 -0.06 -2.71 3.95
N LYS A 41 0.26 -3.23 5.15
CA LYS A 41 0.93 -4.53 5.29
C LYS A 41 0.06 -5.70 4.83
N LYS A 42 -1.23 -5.70 5.19
CA LYS A 42 -2.17 -6.72 4.72
C LYS A 42 -2.25 -6.71 3.19
N LEU A 43 -2.39 -5.51 2.62
CA LEU A 43 -2.52 -5.34 1.18
C LEU A 43 -1.27 -5.81 0.43
N LEU A 44 -0.08 -5.51 0.96
CA LEU A 44 1.19 -5.98 0.38
C LEU A 44 1.32 -7.52 0.43
N ALA A 45 0.87 -8.14 1.53
CA ALA A 45 0.88 -9.59 1.67
C ALA A 45 -0.08 -10.29 0.69
N GLU A 46 -1.24 -9.68 0.43
CA GLU A 46 -2.27 -10.18 -0.48
C GLU A 46 -2.04 -9.78 -1.96
N MET A 47 -1.06 -8.91 -2.23
CA MET A 47 -0.81 -8.38 -3.57
C MET A 47 -0.33 -9.48 -4.55
N PRO A 48 -1.03 -9.66 -5.69
CA PRO A 48 -0.64 -10.58 -6.75
C PRO A 48 0.77 -10.33 -7.32
N GLU A 49 1.44 -11.40 -7.75
CA GLU A 49 2.84 -11.36 -8.19
C GLU A 49 3.06 -10.56 -9.48
N ASN A 50 2.05 -10.49 -10.34
CA ASN A 50 2.09 -9.62 -11.51
C ASN A 50 2.20 -8.13 -11.13
N TYR A 51 1.64 -7.71 -10.00
CA TYR A 51 1.76 -6.33 -9.51
C TYR A 51 3.05 -6.11 -8.72
N ARG A 52 3.66 -7.16 -8.13
CA ARG A 52 5.00 -7.08 -7.52
C ARG A 52 6.10 -6.84 -8.55
N ASN A 53 5.89 -7.28 -9.78
CA ASN A 53 6.80 -6.98 -10.89
C ASN A 53 6.56 -5.59 -11.52
N ASN A 54 5.52 -4.86 -11.10
CA ASN A 54 5.31 -3.49 -11.55
C ASN A 54 6.15 -2.53 -10.69
N ASN A 55 7.18 -1.94 -11.29
CA ASN A 55 8.09 -1.02 -10.63
C ASN A 55 7.37 0.13 -9.91
N ILE A 56 6.26 0.64 -10.46
CA ILE A 56 5.52 1.76 -9.86
C ILE A 56 4.86 1.30 -8.56
N THR A 57 4.14 0.19 -8.61
CA THR A 57 3.44 -0.36 -7.45
C THR A 57 4.42 -0.80 -6.37
N SER A 58 5.47 -1.53 -6.75
CA SER A 58 6.48 -2.01 -5.81
C SER A 58 7.27 -0.87 -5.16
N ASN A 59 7.65 0.16 -5.92
CA ASN A 59 8.30 1.34 -5.32
C ASN A 59 7.39 2.06 -4.33
N SER A 60 6.08 2.13 -4.60
CA SER A 60 5.13 2.73 -3.65
C SER A 60 4.95 1.90 -2.37
N ALA A 61 5.02 0.57 -2.47
CA ALA A 61 5.03 -0.32 -1.31
C ALA A 61 6.31 -0.16 -0.48
N ILE A 62 7.47 -0.04 -1.13
CA ILE A 62 8.77 0.23 -0.47
C ILE A 62 8.73 1.60 0.22
N ASP A 63 8.28 2.67 -0.45
CA ASP A 63 8.14 3.99 0.18
C ASP A 63 7.23 3.94 1.42
N MET A 64 6.12 3.20 1.33
CA MET A 64 5.23 2.98 2.45
C MET A 64 5.94 2.30 3.63
N LEU A 65 6.63 1.17 3.40
CA LEU A 65 7.36 0.45 4.44
C LEU A 65 8.47 1.31 5.07
N MET A 66 9.22 2.04 4.27
CA MET A 66 10.25 2.96 4.74
C MET A 66 9.67 4.06 5.63
N LYS A 67 8.52 4.64 5.26
CA LYS A 67 7.84 5.64 6.11
C LYS A 67 7.30 5.05 7.40
N PHE A 68 6.93 3.78 7.39
CA PHE A 68 6.55 3.05 8.61
C PHE A 68 7.75 2.67 9.50
N GLY A 69 8.98 2.89 9.02
CA GLY A 69 10.21 2.46 9.72
C GLY A 69 10.50 0.96 9.61
N ASP A 70 9.77 0.24 8.75
CA ASP A 70 9.94 -1.20 8.54
C ASP A 70 10.95 -1.46 7.42
N VAL A 71 12.20 -1.09 7.70
CA VAL A 71 13.32 -1.18 6.74
C VAL A 71 13.62 -2.63 6.37
N GLU A 72 13.53 -3.55 7.33
CA GLU A 72 13.77 -4.98 7.08
C GLU A 72 12.81 -5.54 6.03
N SER A 73 11.53 -5.18 6.09
CA SER A 73 10.57 -5.61 5.08
C SER A 73 10.76 -4.90 3.74
N ALA A 74 11.29 -3.68 3.74
CA ALA A 74 11.53 -2.90 2.53
C ALA A 74 12.74 -3.39 1.71
N GLU A 75 13.70 -4.06 2.35
CA GLU A 75 14.90 -4.62 1.71
C GLU A 75 14.66 -6.00 1.06
N ARG A 76 13.55 -6.67 1.38
CA ARG A 76 13.22 -8.02 0.88
C ARG A 76 12.45 -7.97 -0.42
#